data_AF-A0A368SLM5-F1
#
_entry.id   AF-A0A368SLM5-F1
#
_cell.length_a   1.000
_cell.length_b   1.000
_cell.length_c   1.000
_cell.angle_alpha   90.00
_cell.angle_beta   90.00
_cell.angle_gamma   90.00
#
_symmetry.space_group_name_H-M   'P 1'
#
loop_
_entity.id
_entity.type
_entity.pdbx_description
1 polymer ?
#
loop_
_entity_poly.entity_id
_entity_poly.type
_entity_poly.pdbx_seq_one_letter_code
_entity_poly.pdbx_strand_id
1 'polypeptide(L)'
;MVSDNGTRFFVVDVSSDVRRPVYHFLNTSTFTEYTVLDAVCAVRINPKAPLEKMYLLSCGISTVNQGISLLRTPFPVPKRRVRRTQPMDGTMAAAAANGNGSLANGGSGTRGKPIKCKAAVAWGPGEPLSLEEVEVAPPGRLEVRVKVLFTSICHTDLSAWKGETEMHRKFPRIFGHEAAGVVESVGDGVEDLVPGDHVIPIFTGECRECVYCGSDKTNLCGTYRVNPFKSTMTSDGGTRFAVVDASSGERQPVYHFLNTSTFAEYTVLDAACAVKVHPKAPLEKMCLLSCGISTGVGAAWNTANVSTGSTVAVFGLGAVGLAVAEGARLRGAARIIGVDINPEKFTKGKEMGVTDFIDSKACGKPVHEVIREMTDGGVDYSFECTGINDVLREAFLSTHDGWGLTVVLGIHATPKMMPLHPMELFDGRRITGCAFGDFKGKSQLPDLVDKCINGEVNINFDGFITHKLPFSDINKAFQLLEEGKSLRCLLNF
;
A
#
# COMPACT_ATOMS: atom_id res chain seq x y z
N MET A 1 58.56 2.82 29.26
CA MET A 1 59.74 2.51 28.42
C MET A 1 59.31 2.37 26.96
N VAL A 2 60.25 2.35 26.01
CA VAL A 2 60.10 2.54 24.54
C VAL A 2 60.46 1.24 23.81
N SER A 3 59.87 0.81 22.68
CA SER A 3 58.74 1.28 21.83
C SER A 3 57.78 0.08 21.54
N ASP A 4 56.92 -0.05 20.53
CA ASP A 4 56.48 0.71 19.32
C ASP A 4 54.99 0.32 19.03
N ASN A 5 54.25 0.65 17.96
CA ASN A 5 54.55 1.10 16.59
C ASN A 5 53.88 2.46 16.31
N GLY A 6 54.66 3.48 15.96
CA GLY A 6 54.20 4.84 15.70
C GLY A 6 53.19 5.01 14.55
N THR A 7 51.91 4.76 14.84
CA THR A 7 50.80 4.99 13.90
C THR A 7 50.35 6.45 14.01
N ARG A 8 50.56 7.23 12.95
CA ARG A 8 50.07 8.62 12.84
C ARG A 8 48.92 8.65 11.83
N PHE A 9 47.76 9.12 12.27
CA PHE A 9 46.65 9.42 11.38
C PHE A 9 46.82 10.85 10.86
N PHE A 10 46.57 11.05 9.57
CA PHE A 10 46.60 12.37 8.93
C PHE A 10 45.21 12.65 8.37
N VAL A 11 44.63 13.79 8.75
CA VAL A 11 43.45 14.35 8.07
C VAL A 11 43.98 15.28 6.99
N VAL A 12 43.53 15.08 5.75
CA VAL A 12 43.80 16.01 4.65
C VAL A 12 42.48 16.68 4.32
N ASP A 13 42.37 17.97 4.64
CA ASP A 13 41.29 18.81 4.14
C ASP A 13 41.51 19.03 2.64
N VAL A 14 40.51 18.71 1.83
CA VAL A 14 40.52 18.89 0.36
C VAL A 14 39.47 19.92 -0.03
N SER A 15 39.50 21.08 0.64
CA SER A 15 38.73 22.26 0.25
C SER A 15 39.65 23.45 -0.07
N SER A 16 39.50 23.98 -1.30
CA SER A 16 40.10 25.21 -1.84
C SER A 16 41.61 25.25 -2.18
N ASP A 17 41.95 26.24 -3.01
CA ASP A 17 43.13 26.38 -3.86
C ASP A 17 44.51 26.51 -3.13
N VAL A 18 45.41 25.58 -3.43
CA VAL A 18 46.87 25.78 -3.70
C VAL A 18 47.79 26.50 -2.67
N ARG A 19 48.85 25.76 -2.28
CA ARG A 19 50.14 26.14 -1.60
C ARG A 19 50.18 26.14 -0.06
N ARG A 20 50.69 24.99 0.45
CA ARG A 20 51.24 24.65 1.79
C ARG A 20 50.26 23.91 2.72
N PRO A 21 50.51 22.62 3.05
CA PRO A 21 49.74 21.92 4.06
C PRO A 21 50.07 22.44 5.46
N VAL A 22 49.06 22.68 6.27
CA VAL A 22 49.18 22.99 7.71
C VAL A 22 48.85 21.72 8.49
N TYR A 23 49.74 21.30 9.39
CA TYR A 23 49.55 20.11 10.23
C TYR A 23 49.08 20.51 11.63
N HIS A 24 47.87 20.12 12.01
CA HIS A 24 47.38 20.23 13.39
C HIS A 24 47.55 18.89 14.12
N PHE A 25 48.11 18.95 15.34
CA PHE A 25 48.16 17.81 16.25
C PHE A 25 46.94 17.85 17.17
N LEU A 26 46.15 16.77 17.19
CA LEU A 26 45.10 16.55 18.18
C LEU A 26 45.48 15.37 19.07
N ASN A 27 45.36 15.56 20.39
CA ASN A 27 45.70 14.57 21.40
C ASN A 27 44.44 13.79 21.79
N THR A 28 44.51 12.47 21.88
CA THR A 28 43.32 11.61 22.00
C THR A 28 42.87 11.42 23.45
N SER A 29 41.89 12.20 23.88
CA SER A 29 41.01 11.84 25.00
C SER A 29 39.61 12.45 24.81
N THR A 30 38.59 11.71 25.25
CA THR A 30 37.14 12.02 25.18
C THR A 30 36.50 12.15 23.78
N PHE A 31 35.68 11.14 23.42
CA PHE A 31 34.52 11.30 22.54
C PHE A 31 33.41 10.36 23.03
N THR A 32 32.26 10.94 23.37
CA THR A 32 31.00 10.26 23.68
C THR A 32 29.91 10.91 22.82
N GLU A 33 29.16 10.08 22.09
CA GLU A 33 27.92 10.37 21.33
C GLU A 33 27.88 11.63 20.41
N TYR A 34 27.71 11.40 19.10
CA TYR A 34 26.60 11.88 18.25
C TYR A 34 27.00 12.01 16.76
N THR A 35 26.08 11.58 15.89
CA THR A 35 25.99 11.84 14.44
C THR A 35 27.08 11.27 13.52
N VAL A 36 26.68 10.38 12.62
CA VAL A 36 27.50 9.91 11.50
C VAL A 36 27.42 10.92 10.35
N LEU A 37 28.56 11.45 9.92
CA LEU A 37 28.71 12.24 8.70
C LEU A 37 29.98 11.78 7.95
N ASP A 38 29.76 11.41 6.69
CA ASP A 38 30.71 11.10 5.62
C ASP A 38 31.77 9.99 5.81
N ALA A 39 32.03 9.30 4.69
CA ALA A 39 32.81 8.06 4.65
C ALA A 39 34.32 8.32 4.72
N VAL A 40 34.97 7.77 5.75
CA VAL A 40 36.44 7.83 5.92
C VAL A 40 37.10 6.60 5.27
N CYS A 41 37.80 6.80 4.15
CA CYS A 41 38.71 5.79 3.61
C CYS A 41 40.05 5.79 4.38
N ALA A 42 40.23 4.81 5.27
CA ALA A 42 41.51 4.59 5.94
C ALA A 42 42.48 3.79 5.06
N VAL A 43 43.64 4.37 4.70
CA VAL A 43 44.71 3.69 3.95
C VAL A 43 45.89 3.38 4.88
N ARG A 44 46.31 2.11 4.90
CA ARG A 44 47.43 1.62 5.74
C ARG A 44 48.75 1.72 4.97
N ILE A 45 49.63 2.64 5.35
CA ILE A 45 50.94 2.83 4.71
C ILE A 45 52.04 2.12 5.50
N ASN A 46 52.91 1.36 4.82
CA ASN A 46 54.08 0.70 5.41
C ASN A 46 55.29 1.66 5.39
N PRO A 47 55.90 2.02 6.54
CA PRO A 47 56.92 3.06 6.63
C PRO A 47 58.32 2.70 6.10
N LYS A 48 58.50 1.56 5.42
CA LYS A 48 59.82 1.10 4.90
C LYS A 48 59.88 0.88 3.38
N ALA A 49 58.89 1.33 2.61
CA ALA A 49 58.95 1.25 1.14
C ALA A 49 59.76 2.42 0.53
N PRO A 50 60.70 2.18 -0.40
CA PRO A 50 61.37 3.25 -1.15
C PRO A 50 60.38 3.96 -2.10
N LEU A 51 60.65 5.23 -2.39
CA LEU A 51 59.69 6.19 -2.96
C LEU A 51 59.35 6.03 -4.46
N GLU A 52 59.75 4.92 -5.10
CA GLU A 52 59.42 4.61 -6.49
C GLU A 52 58.71 3.25 -6.59
N LYS A 53 57.53 3.26 -7.25
CA LYS A 53 56.55 2.15 -7.39
C LYS A 53 55.65 1.88 -6.17
N MET A 54 54.74 2.81 -5.88
CA MET A 54 53.42 2.42 -5.39
C MET A 54 52.53 2.00 -6.57
N TYR A 55 52.05 0.76 -6.57
CA TYR A 55 51.01 0.31 -7.50
C TYR A 55 49.63 0.75 -6.96
N LEU A 56 48.94 1.59 -7.72
CA LEU A 56 47.51 1.84 -7.54
C LEU A 56 46.71 0.67 -8.13
N LEU A 57 46.01 -0.10 -7.29
CA LEU A 57 44.86 -0.87 -7.76
C LEU A 57 43.68 0.09 -7.92
N SER A 58 43.58 0.72 -9.08
CA SER A 58 42.39 1.50 -9.46
C SER A 58 41.31 0.56 -10.00
N CYS A 59 40.27 0.28 -9.20
CA CYS A 59 39.01 -0.18 -9.77
C CYS A 59 38.34 1.01 -10.47
N GLY A 60 37.90 0.84 -11.72
CA GLY A 60 37.74 1.96 -12.64
C GLY A 60 36.50 2.83 -12.40
N ILE A 61 36.72 4.15 -12.29
CA ILE A 61 35.74 5.16 -12.69
C ILE A 61 36.37 5.98 -13.81
N SER A 62 35.85 5.85 -15.03
CA SER A 62 36.32 6.63 -16.18
C SER A 62 35.62 7.98 -16.24
N THR A 63 36.29 9.05 -15.79
CA THR A 63 35.91 10.42 -16.10
C THR A 63 36.64 10.89 -17.36
N VAL A 64 35.98 10.80 -18.52
CA VAL A 64 36.51 11.40 -19.75
C VAL A 64 36.23 12.90 -19.72
N ASN A 65 37.29 13.69 -19.59
CA ASN A 65 37.22 15.14 -19.62
C ASN A 65 37.73 15.62 -20.99
N GLN A 66 36.82 16.00 -21.89
CA GLN A 66 37.15 16.72 -23.13
C GLN A 66 36.25 17.95 -23.24
N GLY A 67 36.86 19.13 -23.28
CA GLY A 67 36.15 20.40 -23.36
C GLY A 67 35.62 20.67 -24.77
N ILE A 68 34.42 21.23 -24.85
CA ILE A 68 33.85 21.83 -26.06
C ILE A 68 33.30 23.21 -25.71
N SER A 69 33.46 24.16 -26.63
CA SER A 69 33.11 25.57 -26.44
C SER A 69 31.59 25.83 -26.41
N LEU A 70 31.21 26.91 -25.73
CA LEU A 70 29.84 27.41 -25.67
C LEU A 70 29.42 28.07 -27.01
N LEU A 71 28.89 27.25 -27.94
CA LEU A 71 28.13 27.74 -29.08
C LEU A 71 26.62 27.71 -28.77
N ARG A 72 26.05 28.88 -28.45
CA ARG A 72 24.60 29.05 -28.36
C ARG A 72 23.97 28.92 -29.75
N THR A 73 23.22 27.84 -29.98
CA THR A 73 22.25 27.75 -31.08
C THR A 73 20.92 27.19 -30.54
N PRO A 74 19.76 27.77 -30.88
CA PRO A 74 18.47 27.26 -30.44
C PRO A 74 17.97 26.18 -31.40
N PHE A 75 17.81 24.94 -30.94
CA PHE A 75 17.12 23.89 -31.69
C PHE A 75 15.61 23.89 -31.41
N PRO A 76 14.76 23.66 -32.43
CA PRO A 76 13.32 23.92 -32.34
C PRO A 76 12.52 22.78 -31.68
N VAL A 77 11.47 23.18 -30.95
CA VAL A 77 10.45 22.26 -30.38
C VAL A 77 9.67 21.57 -31.52
N PRO A 78 9.51 20.23 -31.52
CA PRO A 78 8.71 19.55 -32.52
C PRO A 78 7.21 19.86 -32.35
N LYS A 79 6.62 20.63 -33.27
CA LYS A 79 5.16 20.77 -33.37
C LYS A 79 4.54 19.44 -33.84
N ARG A 80 4.01 18.63 -32.92
CA ARG A 80 3.16 17.48 -33.28
C ARG A 80 1.94 17.97 -34.06
N ARG A 81 1.82 17.55 -35.32
CA ARG A 81 0.61 17.76 -36.14
C ARG A 81 -0.55 16.98 -35.51
N VAL A 82 -1.52 17.69 -34.95
CA VAL A 82 -2.85 17.14 -34.71
C VAL A 82 -3.48 16.85 -36.08
N ARG A 83 -3.72 15.58 -36.41
CA ARG A 83 -4.59 15.24 -37.54
C ARG A 83 -6.03 15.56 -37.12
N ARG A 84 -6.64 16.57 -37.75
CA ARG A 84 -8.10 16.72 -37.77
C ARG A 84 -8.69 15.48 -38.44
N THR A 85 -9.37 14.63 -37.68
CA THR A 85 -10.42 13.77 -38.22
C THR A 85 -11.63 14.66 -38.48
N GLN A 86 -12.16 14.62 -39.71
CA GLN A 86 -13.47 15.20 -39.99
C GLN A 86 -14.55 14.30 -39.37
N PRO A 87 -15.66 14.86 -38.86
CA PRO A 87 -16.82 14.05 -38.52
C PRO A 87 -17.40 13.45 -39.81
N MET A 88 -17.76 12.17 -39.77
CA MET A 88 -18.68 11.61 -40.78
C MET A 88 -20.10 11.92 -40.34
N ASP A 89 -20.88 12.50 -41.23
CA ASP A 89 -22.32 12.68 -41.03
C ASP A 89 -23.00 11.30 -41.00
N GLY A 90 -23.53 10.94 -39.83
CA GLY A 90 -24.31 9.74 -39.59
C GLY A 90 -25.69 10.12 -39.05
N THR A 91 -26.70 10.08 -39.92
CA THR A 91 -28.10 10.41 -39.59
C THR A 91 -28.62 9.57 -38.42
N MET A 92 -28.95 10.19 -37.29
CA MET A 92 -29.75 9.55 -36.25
C MET A 92 -31.23 9.51 -36.67
N ALA A 93 -31.75 8.30 -36.91
CA ALA A 93 -33.17 8.07 -37.02
C ALA A 93 -33.80 8.06 -35.62
N ALA A 94 -34.84 8.87 -35.41
CA ALA A 94 -35.57 8.89 -34.16
C ALA A 94 -36.44 7.63 -34.00
N ALA A 95 -36.28 6.92 -32.89
CA ALA A 95 -37.21 5.89 -32.44
C ALA A 95 -37.96 6.42 -31.20
N ALA A 96 -39.29 6.51 -31.29
CA ALA A 96 -40.12 7.13 -30.26
C ALA A 96 -40.20 6.27 -28.99
N ALA A 97 -40.04 6.91 -27.83
CA ALA A 97 -40.35 6.32 -26.54
C ALA A 97 -41.86 6.39 -26.26
N ASN A 98 -42.42 5.33 -25.69
CA ASN A 98 -43.76 5.32 -25.10
C ASN A 98 -43.84 4.22 -24.04
N GLY A 99 -44.23 4.55 -22.80
CA GLY A 99 -44.35 3.56 -21.70
C GLY A 99 -44.10 4.16 -20.32
N ASN A 100 -45.15 4.69 -19.69
CA ASN A 100 -45.08 5.35 -18.38
C ASN A 100 -44.65 4.41 -17.23
N GLY A 101 -43.80 4.94 -16.34
CA GLY A 101 -43.43 4.33 -15.05
C GLY A 101 -42.76 5.37 -14.16
N SER A 102 -43.54 6.32 -13.63
CA SER A 102 -43.02 7.52 -12.96
C SER A 102 -42.39 7.26 -11.59
N LEU A 103 -41.06 7.15 -11.53
CA LEU A 103 -40.28 7.39 -10.31
C LEU A 103 -39.77 8.84 -10.32
N ALA A 104 -40.63 9.78 -9.93
CA ALA A 104 -40.30 11.19 -9.84
C ALA A 104 -39.96 11.61 -8.39
N ASN A 105 -38.89 12.39 -8.25
CA ASN A 105 -38.43 13.11 -7.05
C ASN A 105 -38.02 12.30 -5.81
N GLY A 106 -36.70 12.13 -5.64
CA GLY A 106 -36.07 11.68 -4.40
C GLY A 106 -34.75 12.40 -4.02
N GLY A 107 -34.37 13.50 -4.70
CA GLY A 107 -33.08 14.18 -4.46
C GLY A 107 -33.17 15.70 -4.39
N SER A 108 -32.85 16.28 -3.23
CA SER A 108 -32.49 17.71 -3.05
C SER A 108 -32.06 18.08 -1.61
N GLY A 109 -32.48 17.35 -0.58
CA GLY A 109 -32.42 17.81 0.82
C GLY A 109 -31.04 18.20 1.36
N THR A 110 -30.04 17.35 1.15
CA THR A 110 -28.72 17.35 1.81
C THR A 110 -27.57 17.94 0.99
N ARG A 111 -27.76 18.15 -0.32
CA ARG A 111 -26.71 18.66 -1.22
C ARG A 111 -26.24 20.05 -0.77
N GLY A 112 -24.93 20.25 -0.67
CA GLY A 112 -24.32 21.53 -0.27
C GLY A 112 -24.52 21.91 1.20
N LYS A 113 -25.05 21.01 2.03
CA LYS A 113 -25.26 21.21 3.47
C LYS A 113 -24.51 20.16 4.28
N PRO A 114 -24.15 20.44 5.54
CA PRO A 114 -23.70 19.40 6.46
C PRO A 114 -24.77 18.33 6.68
N ILE A 115 -24.34 17.09 6.94
CA ILE A 115 -25.19 15.96 7.35
C ILE A 115 -24.82 15.60 8.80
N LYS A 116 -25.82 15.40 9.66
CA LYS A 116 -25.63 14.72 10.97
C LYS A 116 -25.81 13.23 10.78
N CYS A 117 -24.86 12.42 11.23
CA CYS A 117 -24.95 10.95 11.16
C CYS A 117 -24.10 10.28 12.24
N LYS A 118 -24.25 8.96 12.42
CA LYS A 118 -23.43 8.17 13.33
C LYS A 118 -22.04 7.91 12.78
N ALA A 119 -21.04 7.93 13.66
CA ALA A 119 -19.68 7.47 13.38
C ALA A 119 -19.04 6.84 14.62
N ALA A 120 -18.06 5.96 14.40
CA ALA A 120 -17.24 5.41 15.46
C ALA A 120 -15.95 6.26 15.60
N VAL A 121 -15.92 7.09 16.64
CA VAL A 121 -14.82 8.02 16.93
C VAL A 121 -13.87 7.39 17.94
N ALA A 122 -12.59 7.34 17.59
CA ALA A 122 -11.52 7.08 18.54
C ALA A 122 -11.08 8.40 19.18
N TRP A 123 -11.24 8.51 20.50
CA TRP A 123 -10.84 9.69 21.27
C TRP A 123 -9.34 9.65 21.65
N GLY A 124 -8.84 8.48 22.02
CA GLY A 124 -7.42 8.19 22.25
C GLY A 124 -6.97 6.83 21.69
N PRO A 125 -5.66 6.52 21.77
CA PRO A 125 -5.10 5.26 21.30
C PRO A 125 -5.52 4.08 22.18
N GLY A 126 -6.06 3.02 21.58
CA GLY A 126 -6.50 1.81 22.28
C GLY A 126 -7.76 1.98 23.15
N GLU A 127 -8.39 3.16 23.14
CA GLU A 127 -9.66 3.40 23.85
C GLU A 127 -10.84 2.84 23.02
N PRO A 128 -11.87 2.24 23.65
CA PRO A 128 -13.06 1.79 22.93
C PRO A 128 -13.66 2.89 22.04
N LEU A 129 -14.02 2.54 20.82
CA LEU A 129 -14.61 3.49 19.87
C LEU A 129 -15.96 3.97 20.39
N SER A 130 -16.14 5.28 20.50
CA SER A 130 -17.41 5.89 20.87
C SER A 130 -18.31 6.06 19.66
N LEU A 131 -19.60 5.75 19.80
CA LEU A 131 -20.59 5.93 18.74
C LEU A 131 -21.23 7.32 18.88
N GLU A 132 -20.64 8.30 18.19
CA GLU A 132 -21.02 9.71 18.26
C GLU A 132 -21.99 10.08 17.13
N GLU A 133 -22.80 11.12 17.35
CA GLU A 133 -23.38 11.90 16.24
C GLU A 133 -22.34 12.91 15.77
N VAL A 134 -21.89 12.78 14.51
CA VAL A 134 -20.93 13.69 13.88
C VAL A 134 -21.60 14.53 12.80
N GLU A 135 -21.12 15.75 12.63
CA GLU A 135 -21.42 16.60 11.49
C GLU A 135 -20.41 16.34 10.35
N VAL A 136 -20.93 15.91 9.20
CA VAL A 136 -20.20 15.67 7.96
C VAL A 136 -20.43 16.83 6.99
N ALA A 137 -19.41 17.66 6.79
CA ALA A 137 -19.44 18.78 5.85
C ALA A 137 -19.80 18.35 4.41
N PRO A 138 -20.30 19.26 3.55
CA PRO A 138 -20.42 18.99 2.12
C PRO A 138 -19.03 18.77 1.48
N PRO A 139 -18.95 18.03 0.36
CA PRO A 139 -17.69 17.82 -0.35
C PRO A 139 -17.19 19.12 -0.97
N GLY A 140 -15.90 19.41 -0.79
CA GLY A 140 -15.18 20.51 -1.43
C GLY A 140 -14.74 20.20 -2.86
N ARG A 141 -13.89 21.05 -3.43
CA ARG A 141 -13.37 20.89 -4.80
C ARG A 141 -12.61 19.57 -4.95
N LEU A 142 -12.93 18.79 -5.99
CA LEU A 142 -12.43 17.44 -6.27
C LEU A 142 -12.74 16.40 -5.19
N GLU A 143 -13.78 16.62 -4.38
CA GLU A 143 -14.22 15.67 -3.35
C GLU A 143 -15.59 15.07 -3.65
N VAL A 144 -15.84 13.91 -3.06
CA VAL A 144 -17.12 13.19 -3.15
C VAL A 144 -17.57 12.77 -1.75
N ARG A 145 -18.85 12.99 -1.45
CA ARG A 145 -19.50 12.49 -0.24
C ARG A 145 -20.25 11.21 -0.55
N VAL A 146 -19.93 10.15 0.18
CA VAL A 146 -20.43 8.78 -0.02
C VAL A 146 -21.25 8.39 1.19
N LYS A 147 -22.46 7.90 0.96
CA LYS A 147 -23.21 7.14 1.96
C LYS A 147 -22.62 5.73 2.03
N VAL A 148 -21.99 5.39 3.15
CA VAL A 148 -21.45 4.04 3.37
C VAL A 148 -22.61 3.10 3.68
N LEU A 149 -22.63 1.94 3.04
CA LEU A 149 -23.63 0.89 3.29
C LEU A 149 -23.03 -0.28 4.05
N PHE A 150 -21.80 -0.64 3.69
CA PHE A 150 -21.03 -1.71 4.31
C PHE A 150 -19.60 -1.26 4.53
N THR A 151 -19.02 -1.63 5.67
CA THR A 151 -17.59 -1.46 5.96
C THR A 151 -17.04 -2.70 6.65
N SER A 152 -15.73 -2.95 6.58
CA SER A 152 -15.06 -4.04 7.30
C SER A 152 -13.81 -3.53 8.02
N ILE A 153 -13.37 -4.30 9.02
CA ILE A 153 -12.18 -3.99 9.82
C ILE A 153 -11.00 -4.84 9.34
N CYS A 154 -9.83 -4.21 9.23
CA CYS A 154 -8.57 -4.83 8.91
C CYS A 154 -7.51 -4.56 10.02
N HIS A 155 -6.43 -5.34 10.04
CA HIS A 155 -5.32 -5.12 10.98
C HIS A 155 -4.71 -3.72 10.88
N THR A 156 -4.77 -3.08 9.71
CA THR A 156 -4.33 -1.68 9.54
C THR A 156 -5.15 -0.71 10.40
N ASP A 157 -6.47 -0.92 10.53
CA ASP A 157 -7.31 -0.12 11.43
C ASP A 157 -6.95 -0.42 12.90
N LEU A 158 -6.73 -1.70 13.24
CA LEU A 158 -6.36 -2.15 14.59
C LEU A 158 -5.04 -1.56 15.08
N SER A 159 -3.96 -1.67 14.31
CA SER A 159 -2.64 -1.12 14.66
C SER A 159 -2.63 0.40 14.70
N ALA A 160 -3.41 1.06 13.84
CA ALA A 160 -3.58 2.50 13.85
C ALA A 160 -4.38 2.98 15.07
N TRP A 161 -5.45 2.27 15.43
CA TRP A 161 -6.27 2.51 16.62
C TRP A 161 -5.47 2.34 17.92
N LYS A 162 -4.64 1.30 18.03
CA LYS A 162 -3.69 1.12 19.14
C LYS A 162 -2.61 2.21 19.21
N GLY A 163 -2.41 2.96 18.13
CA GLY A 163 -1.31 3.91 18.01
C GLY A 163 0.06 3.22 18.07
N GLU A 164 0.20 2.00 17.55
CA GLU A 164 1.47 1.24 17.58
C GLU A 164 2.61 2.01 16.88
N THR A 165 2.26 2.75 15.82
CA THR A 165 3.20 3.58 15.03
C THR A 165 2.91 5.06 15.24
N GLU A 166 3.94 5.90 15.21
CA GLU A 166 3.78 7.36 15.16
C GLU A 166 2.90 7.80 13.99
N MET A 167 3.01 7.06 12.87
CA MET A 167 2.37 7.35 11.58
C MET A 167 0.84 7.47 11.64
N HIS A 168 0.19 7.02 12.72
CA HIS A 168 -1.26 7.16 12.89
C HIS A 168 -1.71 7.81 14.22
N ARG A 169 -0.80 8.34 15.05
CA ARG A 169 -1.12 8.99 16.34
C ARG A 169 -1.71 10.39 16.18
N LYS A 170 -2.88 10.48 15.56
CA LYS A 170 -3.66 11.73 15.44
C LYS A 170 -5.12 11.44 15.79
N PHE A 171 -5.58 12.07 16.86
CA PHE A 171 -6.90 11.88 17.47
C PHE A 171 -7.54 13.24 17.81
N PRO A 172 -8.88 13.35 17.95
CA PRO A 172 -9.87 12.29 17.72
C PRO A 172 -10.00 11.93 16.23
N ARG A 173 -10.31 10.68 15.90
CA ARG A 173 -10.23 10.17 14.51
C ARG A 173 -11.32 9.14 14.21
N ILE A 174 -11.82 9.15 12.96
CA ILE A 174 -12.67 8.08 12.40
C ILE A 174 -11.80 7.19 11.53
N PHE A 175 -11.70 5.91 11.90
CA PHE A 175 -10.97 4.88 11.16
C PHE A 175 -11.82 4.28 10.02
N GLY A 176 -11.38 3.15 9.44
CA GLY A 176 -12.07 2.46 8.37
C GLY A 176 -11.53 2.83 7.00
N HIS A 177 -11.09 1.82 6.27
CA HIS A 177 -10.63 1.92 4.89
C HIS A 177 -11.09 0.76 4.01
N GLU A 178 -11.97 -0.10 4.53
CA GLU A 178 -12.65 -1.12 3.74
C GLU A 178 -14.15 -0.85 3.72
N ALA A 179 -14.70 -0.49 2.55
CA ALA A 179 -16.11 -0.13 2.43
C ALA A 179 -16.66 -0.20 1.01
N ALA A 180 -17.99 -0.17 0.92
CA ALA A 180 -18.72 0.12 -0.30
C ALA A 180 -19.96 0.96 0.02
N GLY A 181 -20.35 1.81 -0.92
CA GLY A 181 -21.41 2.79 -0.70
C GLY A 181 -21.95 3.39 -1.99
N VAL A 182 -22.74 4.44 -1.82
CA VAL A 182 -23.38 5.18 -2.91
C VAL A 182 -23.03 6.66 -2.78
N VAL A 183 -22.67 7.30 -3.90
CA VAL A 183 -22.40 8.73 -3.95
C VAL A 183 -23.67 9.51 -3.58
N GLU A 184 -23.59 10.36 -2.55
CA GLU A 184 -24.67 11.27 -2.14
C GLU A 184 -24.53 12.62 -2.84
N SER A 185 -23.32 13.19 -2.86
CA SER A 185 -23.03 14.41 -3.59
C SER A 185 -21.56 14.49 -4.00
N VAL A 186 -21.29 15.30 -5.02
CA VAL A 186 -19.95 15.62 -5.52
C VAL A 186 -19.72 17.12 -5.40
N GLY A 187 -18.48 17.51 -5.11
CA GLY A 187 -18.04 18.90 -5.14
C GLY A 187 -17.48 19.32 -6.51
N ASP A 188 -17.03 20.56 -6.59
CA ASP A 188 -16.66 21.18 -7.88
C ASP A 188 -15.49 20.47 -8.58
N GLY A 189 -15.60 20.29 -9.89
CA GLY A 189 -14.57 19.66 -10.72
C GLY A 189 -14.52 18.13 -10.70
N VAL A 190 -15.44 17.46 -10.01
CA VAL A 190 -15.61 16.01 -10.13
C VAL A 190 -16.45 15.72 -11.38
N GLU A 191 -15.82 15.09 -12.38
CA GLU A 191 -16.44 14.83 -13.69
C GLU A 191 -16.84 13.37 -13.92
N ASP A 192 -16.22 12.40 -13.21
CA ASP A 192 -16.41 10.96 -13.44
C ASP A 192 -17.30 10.23 -12.42
N LEU A 193 -17.94 10.98 -11.51
CA LEU A 193 -18.87 10.48 -10.49
C LEU A 193 -20.11 11.39 -10.41
N VAL A 194 -21.28 10.79 -10.19
CA VAL A 194 -22.55 11.50 -9.95
C VAL A 194 -23.33 10.91 -8.77
N PRO A 195 -24.24 11.68 -8.13
CA PRO A 195 -25.14 11.13 -7.11
C PRO A 195 -25.88 9.88 -7.60
N GLY A 196 -25.91 8.84 -6.77
CA GLY A 196 -26.45 7.52 -7.11
C GLY A 196 -25.43 6.52 -7.65
N ASP A 197 -24.22 6.93 -8.02
CA ASP A 197 -23.17 5.99 -8.42
C ASP A 197 -22.75 5.08 -7.25
N HIS A 198 -22.61 3.79 -7.55
CA HIS A 198 -22.07 2.80 -6.61
C HIS A 198 -20.53 2.90 -6.61
N VAL A 199 -19.94 2.97 -5.42
CA VAL A 199 -18.49 3.21 -5.26
C VAL A 199 -17.83 2.35 -4.18
N ILE A 200 -16.56 2.01 -4.43
CA ILE A 200 -15.62 1.45 -3.44
C ILE A 200 -14.61 2.57 -3.10
N PRO A 201 -14.54 3.05 -1.84
CA PRO A 201 -13.44 3.87 -1.37
C PRO A 201 -12.13 3.05 -1.34
N ILE A 202 -11.03 3.63 -1.81
CA ILE A 202 -9.69 3.03 -1.79
C ILE A 202 -8.69 3.93 -1.07
N PHE A 203 -7.79 3.33 -0.30
CA PHE A 203 -6.82 4.09 0.51
C PHE A 203 -5.66 4.70 -0.29
N THR A 204 -5.45 4.25 -1.53
CA THR A 204 -4.44 4.78 -2.47
C THR A 204 -5.13 5.14 -3.79
N GLY A 205 -5.35 6.43 -4.02
CA GLY A 205 -6.13 6.94 -5.14
C GLY A 205 -5.36 7.02 -6.47
N GLU A 206 -6.07 7.44 -7.52
CA GLU A 206 -5.56 7.56 -8.88
C GLU A 206 -6.07 8.86 -9.53
N CYS A 207 -5.19 9.87 -9.72
CA CYS A 207 -5.57 11.13 -10.38
C CYS A 207 -5.58 11.06 -11.92
N ARG A 208 -5.04 10.00 -12.52
CA ARG A 208 -4.84 9.82 -13.98
C ARG A 208 -3.90 10.84 -14.67
N GLU A 209 -3.63 12.00 -14.07
CA GLU A 209 -2.85 13.10 -14.69
C GLU A 209 -1.36 13.13 -14.31
N CYS A 210 -0.98 12.62 -13.13
CA CYS A 210 0.42 12.68 -12.69
C CYS A 210 1.31 11.67 -13.41
N VAL A 211 2.63 11.93 -13.44
CA VAL A 211 3.63 11.08 -14.11
C VAL A 211 3.57 9.60 -13.68
N TYR A 212 3.21 9.33 -12.42
CA TYR A 212 3.04 7.97 -11.91
C TYR A 212 1.79 7.29 -12.48
N CYS A 213 0.64 7.99 -12.54
CA CYS A 213 -0.58 7.44 -13.13
C CYS A 213 -0.44 7.22 -14.65
N GLY A 214 0.31 8.08 -15.35
CA GLY A 214 0.64 7.91 -16.76
C GLY A 214 1.66 6.80 -17.07
N SER A 215 2.35 6.26 -16.05
CA SER A 215 3.31 5.16 -16.17
C SER A 215 2.61 3.81 -16.00
N ASP A 216 2.94 2.81 -16.82
CA ASP A 216 2.50 1.42 -16.66
C ASP A 216 3.21 0.68 -15.51
N LYS A 217 4.31 1.25 -14.99
CA LYS A 217 5.21 0.60 -14.02
C LYS A 217 4.79 0.68 -12.55
N THR A 218 3.67 1.33 -12.23
CA THR A 218 3.25 1.56 -10.84
C THR A 218 1.79 2.02 -10.73
N ASN A 219 1.17 1.76 -9.58
CA ASN A 219 -0.10 2.37 -9.16
C ASN A 219 0.06 3.55 -8.18
N LEU A 220 1.28 3.90 -7.77
CA LEU A 220 1.54 4.89 -6.73
C LEU A 220 1.35 6.34 -7.21
N CYS A 221 0.09 6.77 -7.30
CA CYS A 221 -0.28 8.13 -7.69
C CYS A 221 0.50 9.20 -6.89
N GLY A 222 1.20 10.11 -7.59
CA GLY A 222 1.99 11.16 -6.94
C GLY A 222 1.20 12.06 -5.99
N THR A 223 -0.08 12.29 -6.29
CA THR A 223 -0.98 13.16 -5.50
C THR A 223 -1.76 12.43 -4.40
N TYR A 224 -2.37 11.27 -4.70
CA TYR A 224 -3.34 10.59 -3.83
C TYR A 224 -2.92 9.18 -3.37
N ARG A 225 -1.67 8.77 -3.58
CA ARG A 225 -1.13 7.54 -2.96
C ARG A 225 -1.33 7.58 -1.44
N VAL A 226 -1.34 6.40 -0.83
CA VAL A 226 -1.39 6.28 0.63
C VAL A 226 -0.31 7.13 1.29
N ASN A 227 -0.72 7.97 2.23
CA ASN A 227 0.15 8.73 3.12
C ASN A 227 -0.34 8.50 4.56
N PRO A 228 0.34 7.64 5.35
CA PRO A 228 -0.06 7.33 6.72
C PRO A 228 -0.29 8.57 7.61
N PHE A 229 0.55 9.60 7.45
CA PHE A 229 0.52 10.84 8.22
C PHE A 229 -0.63 11.78 7.83
N LYS A 230 -1.30 11.57 6.70
CA LYS A 230 -2.42 12.40 6.27
C LYS A 230 -3.61 12.23 7.23
N SER A 231 -4.19 13.35 7.63
CA SER A 231 -5.29 13.43 8.61
C SER A 231 -6.41 14.39 8.20
N THR A 232 -6.28 15.02 7.04
CA THR A 232 -7.15 16.08 6.52
C THR A 232 -7.25 15.98 4.99
N MET A 233 -8.15 16.73 4.36
CA MET A 233 -8.39 16.69 2.90
C MET A 233 -7.23 17.29 2.10
N THR A 234 -7.04 16.82 0.87
CA THR A 234 -6.01 17.38 -0.04
C THR A 234 -6.34 18.80 -0.51
N SER A 235 -7.63 19.14 -0.60
CA SER A 235 -8.09 20.39 -1.24
C SER A 235 -7.79 21.65 -0.45
N ASP A 236 -7.94 21.59 0.88
CA ASP A 236 -7.88 22.74 1.79
C ASP A 236 -7.11 22.46 3.10
N GLY A 237 -6.65 21.23 3.32
CA GLY A 237 -5.98 20.82 4.56
C GLY A 237 -6.91 20.73 5.79
N GLY A 238 -8.23 20.82 5.61
CA GLY A 238 -9.23 20.76 6.68
C GLY A 238 -9.81 19.36 6.93
N THR A 239 -10.54 19.19 8.03
CA THR A 239 -11.38 18.00 8.24
C THR A 239 -12.73 18.15 7.53
N ARG A 240 -13.47 17.05 7.43
CA ARG A 240 -14.89 17.06 7.02
C ARG A 240 -15.82 16.59 8.13
N PHE A 241 -15.26 16.06 9.21
CA PHE A 241 -15.97 15.61 10.39
C PHE A 241 -15.75 16.59 11.56
N ALA A 242 -16.81 16.81 12.32
CA ALA A 242 -16.74 17.40 13.66
C ALA A 242 -17.76 16.75 14.59
N VAL A 243 -17.39 16.56 15.86
CA VAL A 243 -18.37 16.36 16.95
C VAL A 243 -18.85 17.76 17.37
N VAL A 244 -20.15 17.92 17.59
CA VAL A 244 -20.73 19.19 18.03
C VAL A 244 -21.22 19.02 19.46
N ASP A 245 -20.63 19.76 20.39
CA ASP A 245 -21.08 19.77 21.78
C ASP A 245 -22.50 20.34 21.86
N ALA A 246 -23.43 19.55 22.42
CA ALA A 246 -24.85 19.92 22.45
C ALA A 246 -25.18 21.05 23.46
N SER A 247 -24.26 21.37 24.38
CA SER A 247 -24.43 22.38 25.42
C SER A 247 -23.79 23.73 25.06
N SER A 248 -22.62 23.72 24.42
CA SER A 248 -21.87 24.92 24.03
C SER A 248 -22.01 25.27 22.55
N GLY A 249 -22.39 24.31 21.71
CA GLY A 249 -22.34 24.44 20.24
C GLY A 249 -20.93 24.40 19.66
N GLU A 250 -19.90 24.08 20.46
CA GLU A 250 -18.52 24.00 20.01
C GLU A 250 -18.33 22.83 19.03
N ARG A 251 -17.60 23.08 17.93
CA ARG A 251 -17.34 22.10 16.87
C ARG A 251 -15.92 21.57 17.00
N GLN A 252 -15.75 20.40 17.61
CA GLN A 252 -14.45 19.74 17.74
C GLN A 252 -14.13 18.96 16.46
N PRO A 253 -13.06 19.29 15.72
CA PRO A 253 -12.72 18.62 14.47
C PRO A 253 -12.24 17.18 14.71
N VAL A 254 -12.74 16.25 13.89
CA VAL A 254 -12.34 14.84 13.91
C VAL A 254 -11.54 14.51 12.66
N TYR A 255 -10.38 13.89 12.84
CA TYR A 255 -9.40 13.64 11.78
C TYR A 255 -9.79 12.45 10.89
N HIS A 256 -9.41 12.58 9.61
CA HIS A 256 -9.53 11.54 8.61
C HIS A 256 -8.46 10.44 8.78
N PHE A 257 -8.72 9.29 8.19
CA PHE A 257 -7.83 8.13 8.13
C PHE A 257 -7.77 7.57 6.72
N LEU A 258 -6.55 7.32 6.22
CA LEU A 258 -6.25 6.62 4.95
C LEU A 258 -7.07 7.05 3.72
N ASN A 259 -7.40 8.35 3.59
CA ASN A 259 -8.25 8.89 2.52
C ASN A 259 -9.71 8.39 2.50
N THR A 260 -10.15 7.67 3.54
CA THR A 260 -11.40 6.87 3.52
C THR A 260 -12.35 7.13 4.70
N SER A 261 -11.89 7.03 5.94
CA SER A 261 -12.69 7.17 7.17
C SER A 261 -14.10 6.54 7.10
N THR A 262 -14.17 5.24 6.81
CA THR A 262 -15.44 4.56 6.50
C THR A 262 -16.23 4.07 7.70
N PHE A 263 -15.74 4.25 8.93
CA PHE A 263 -16.52 3.99 10.15
C PHE A 263 -17.47 5.16 10.47
N ALA A 264 -18.24 5.59 9.47
CA ALA A 264 -19.28 6.62 9.53
C ALA A 264 -20.35 6.34 8.46
N GLU A 265 -21.62 6.64 8.74
CA GLU A 265 -22.71 6.45 7.74
C GLU A 265 -22.50 7.28 6.47
N TYR A 266 -21.82 8.43 6.60
CA TYR A 266 -21.37 9.26 5.48
C TYR A 266 -19.91 9.62 5.66
N THR A 267 -19.13 9.55 4.58
CA THR A 267 -17.73 10.00 4.54
C THR A 267 -17.48 10.91 3.35
N VAL A 268 -16.45 11.75 3.41
CA VAL A 268 -16.00 12.62 2.32
C VAL A 268 -14.59 12.22 1.91
N LEU A 269 -14.41 11.96 0.63
CA LEU A 269 -13.21 11.41 0.02
C LEU A 269 -12.66 12.39 -1.03
N ASP A 270 -11.36 12.38 -1.27
CA ASP A 270 -10.84 12.87 -2.55
C ASP A 270 -11.43 11.99 -3.68
N ALA A 271 -11.97 12.56 -4.75
CA ALA A 271 -12.66 11.79 -5.81
C ALA A 271 -11.72 10.84 -6.60
N ALA A 272 -10.41 11.04 -6.49
CA ALA A 272 -9.38 10.11 -6.96
C ALA A 272 -9.33 8.79 -6.15
N CYS A 273 -9.90 8.77 -4.95
CA CYS A 273 -9.97 7.63 -4.03
C CYS A 273 -11.35 6.94 -4.02
N ALA A 274 -12.26 7.31 -4.92
CA ALA A 274 -13.55 6.66 -5.10
C ALA A 274 -13.61 5.94 -6.46
N VAL A 275 -13.72 4.61 -6.42
CA VAL A 275 -13.82 3.75 -7.60
C VAL A 275 -15.28 3.49 -7.92
N LYS A 276 -15.76 4.02 -9.05
CA LYS A 276 -17.08 3.69 -9.59
C LYS A 276 -17.13 2.23 -9.99
N VAL A 277 -18.18 1.52 -9.57
CA VAL A 277 -18.42 0.12 -9.93
C VAL A 277 -19.81 -0.07 -10.52
N HIS A 278 -20.02 -1.19 -11.21
CA HIS A 278 -21.29 -1.49 -11.86
C HIS A 278 -22.44 -1.53 -10.84
N PRO A 279 -23.61 -0.91 -11.11
CA PRO A 279 -24.67 -0.74 -10.13
C PRO A 279 -25.33 -2.04 -9.65
N LYS A 280 -25.15 -3.16 -10.39
CA LYS A 280 -25.60 -4.49 -9.95
C LYS A 280 -24.58 -5.23 -9.07
N ALA A 281 -23.39 -4.68 -8.83
CA ALA A 281 -22.37 -5.33 -8.03
C ALA A 281 -22.81 -5.44 -6.55
N PRO A 282 -22.67 -6.62 -5.90
CA PRO A 282 -23.11 -6.82 -4.52
C PRO A 282 -22.19 -6.08 -3.56
N LEU A 283 -22.57 -4.86 -3.17
CA LEU A 283 -21.70 -3.94 -2.42
C LEU A 283 -21.14 -4.53 -1.12
N GLU A 284 -21.89 -5.39 -0.44
CA GLU A 284 -21.45 -6.21 0.71
C GLU A 284 -20.15 -7.00 0.44
N LYS A 285 -19.96 -7.51 -0.78
CA LYS A 285 -18.74 -8.26 -1.16
C LYS A 285 -17.69 -7.33 -1.75
N MET A 286 -18.13 -6.31 -2.50
CA MET A 286 -17.25 -5.35 -3.16
C MET A 286 -16.43 -4.51 -2.17
N CYS A 287 -16.92 -4.32 -0.94
CA CYS A 287 -16.18 -3.58 0.09
C CYS A 287 -14.81 -4.19 0.40
N LEU A 288 -14.60 -5.48 0.14
CA LEU A 288 -13.35 -6.20 0.41
C LEU A 288 -12.27 -5.95 -0.66
N LEU A 289 -12.64 -5.42 -1.83
CA LEU A 289 -11.71 -5.03 -2.91
C LEU A 289 -11.02 -3.67 -2.67
N SER A 290 -11.38 -2.98 -1.60
CA SER A 290 -10.77 -1.72 -1.15
C SER A 290 -9.36 -1.86 -0.57
N CYS A 291 -9.02 -3.05 -0.03
CA CYS A 291 -7.73 -3.30 0.61
C CYS A 291 -7.26 -4.77 0.51
N GLY A 292 -7.61 -5.62 1.49
CA GLY A 292 -6.92 -6.90 1.70
C GLY A 292 -6.98 -7.87 0.52
N ILE A 293 -8.16 -8.04 -0.11
CA ILE A 293 -8.34 -9.00 -1.20
C ILE A 293 -7.63 -8.53 -2.47
N SER A 294 -7.84 -7.28 -2.89
CA SER A 294 -7.14 -6.70 -4.05
C SER A 294 -5.63 -6.70 -3.86
N THR A 295 -5.15 -6.52 -2.62
CA THR A 295 -3.73 -6.61 -2.28
C THR A 295 -3.17 -8.01 -2.56
N GLY A 296 -3.79 -9.08 -2.05
CA GLY A 296 -3.31 -10.45 -2.28
C GLY A 296 -3.51 -10.94 -3.72
N VAL A 297 -4.69 -10.74 -4.29
CA VAL A 297 -4.99 -11.15 -5.68
C VAL A 297 -4.10 -10.41 -6.67
N GLY A 298 -3.95 -9.10 -6.51
CA GLY A 298 -3.10 -8.28 -7.36
C GLY A 298 -1.61 -8.56 -7.17
N ALA A 299 -1.16 -8.93 -5.97
CA ALA A 299 0.22 -9.37 -5.77
C ALA A 299 0.55 -10.61 -6.61
N ALA A 300 -0.37 -11.59 -6.67
CA ALA A 300 -0.21 -12.77 -7.52
C ALA A 300 -0.31 -12.43 -9.02
N TRP A 301 -1.23 -11.52 -9.40
CA TRP A 301 -1.55 -11.26 -10.81
C TRP A 301 -0.66 -10.22 -11.49
N ASN A 302 -0.31 -9.16 -10.78
CA ASN A 302 0.34 -7.96 -11.32
C ASN A 302 1.82 -7.92 -10.89
N THR A 303 2.10 -8.00 -9.58
CA THR A 303 3.46 -7.88 -9.04
C THR A 303 4.32 -9.10 -9.36
N ALA A 304 3.86 -10.29 -8.97
CA ALA A 304 4.54 -11.55 -9.26
C ALA A 304 4.26 -12.03 -10.70
N ASN A 305 3.06 -11.71 -11.22
CA ASN A 305 2.55 -12.20 -12.49
C ASN A 305 2.66 -13.74 -12.61
N VAL A 306 2.19 -14.45 -11.58
CA VAL A 306 2.34 -15.91 -11.40
C VAL A 306 1.98 -16.68 -12.67
N SER A 307 2.93 -17.45 -13.20
CA SER A 307 2.72 -18.32 -14.35
C SER A 307 1.93 -19.57 -14.00
N THR A 308 1.13 -20.05 -14.96
CA THR A 308 0.46 -21.36 -14.87
C THR A 308 1.51 -22.46 -14.75
N GLY A 309 1.27 -23.43 -13.86
CA GLY A 309 2.20 -24.51 -13.54
C GLY A 309 3.20 -24.20 -12.42
N SER A 310 3.34 -22.93 -12.00
CA SER A 310 4.33 -22.53 -10.98
C SER A 310 3.99 -23.00 -9.58
N THR A 311 5.03 -23.03 -8.75
CA THR A 311 5.00 -23.28 -7.31
C THR A 311 5.01 -21.97 -6.53
N VAL A 312 4.19 -21.90 -5.48
CA VAL A 312 4.01 -20.69 -4.66
C VAL A 312 4.12 -21.04 -3.19
N ALA A 313 4.83 -20.22 -2.39
CA ALA A 313 4.76 -20.24 -0.93
C ALA A 313 4.09 -18.98 -0.39
N VAL A 314 3.16 -19.12 0.55
CA VAL A 314 2.44 -18.01 1.19
C VAL A 314 2.66 -18.04 2.69
N PHE A 315 3.40 -17.05 3.20
CA PHE A 315 3.75 -16.93 4.61
C PHE A 315 2.76 -16.01 5.33
N GLY A 316 1.93 -16.59 6.20
CA GLY A 316 0.85 -15.92 6.92
C GLY A 316 -0.50 -16.08 6.23
N LEU A 317 -1.34 -16.99 6.73
CA LEU A 317 -2.68 -17.28 6.21
C LEU A 317 -3.77 -16.39 6.84
N GLY A 318 -3.48 -15.09 6.97
CA GLY A 318 -4.49 -14.05 7.18
C GLY A 318 -5.20 -13.70 5.88
N ALA A 319 -6.10 -12.70 5.91
CA ALA A 319 -6.90 -12.34 4.71
C ALA A 319 -6.04 -11.98 3.47
N VAL A 320 -4.89 -11.32 3.65
CA VAL A 320 -3.97 -11.01 2.53
C VAL A 320 -3.35 -12.28 1.95
N GLY A 321 -2.79 -13.17 2.76
CA GLY A 321 -2.20 -14.43 2.28
C GLY A 321 -3.24 -15.38 1.68
N LEU A 322 -4.44 -15.46 2.26
CA LEU A 322 -5.55 -16.20 1.66
C LEU A 322 -5.97 -15.61 0.30
N ALA A 323 -5.90 -14.29 0.12
CA ALA A 323 -6.13 -13.64 -1.17
C ALA A 323 -4.97 -13.83 -2.16
N VAL A 324 -3.73 -13.98 -1.70
CA VAL A 324 -2.59 -14.42 -2.53
C VAL A 324 -2.81 -15.85 -3.01
N ALA A 325 -3.20 -16.77 -2.12
CA ALA A 325 -3.48 -18.17 -2.48
C ALA A 325 -4.60 -18.25 -3.53
N GLU A 326 -5.69 -17.50 -3.32
CA GLU A 326 -6.80 -17.42 -4.26
C GLU A 326 -6.37 -16.80 -5.60
N GLY A 327 -5.56 -15.74 -5.57
CA GLY A 327 -4.97 -15.13 -6.76
C GLY A 327 -4.07 -16.09 -7.54
N ALA A 328 -3.21 -16.83 -6.86
CA ALA A 328 -2.32 -17.84 -7.44
C ALA A 328 -3.09 -19.03 -8.02
N ARG A 329 -4.15 -19.49 -7.33
CA ARG A 329 -5.08 -20.53 -7.82
C ARG A 329 -5.74 -20.08 -9.13
N LEU A 330 -6.25 -18.84 -9.17
CA LEU A 330 -6.87 -18.26 -10.36
C LEU A 330 -5.89 -18.04 -11.53
N ARG A 331 -4.57 -17.99 -11.26
CA ARG A 331 -3.50 -17.98 -12.27
C ARG A 331 -3.05 -19.38 -12.71
N GLY A 332 -3.57 -20.43 -12.07
CA GLY A 332 -3.23 -21.82 -12.37
C GLY A 332 -1.86 -22.25 -11.83
N ALA A 333 -1.43 -21.73 -10.68
CA ALA A 333 -0.30 -22.30 -9.95
C ALA A 333 -0.57 -23.80 -9.66
N ALA A 334 0.42 -24.66 -9.88
CA ALA A 334 0.28 -26.11 -9.69
C ALA A 334 0.33 -26.51 -8.21
N ARG A 335 1.04 -25.73 -7.38
CA ARG A 335 1.22 -25.99 -5.95
C ARG A 335 1.28 -24.69 -5.17
N ILE A 336 0.53 -24.62 -4.07
CA ILE A 336 0.43 -23.46 -3.20
C ILE A 336 0.65 -23.93 -1.76
N ILE A 337 1.85 -23.67 -1.23
CA ILE A 337 2.29 -24.06 0.11
C ILE A 337 1.96 -22.93 1.09
N GLY A 338 1.02 -23.16 1.98
CA GLY A 338 0.68 -22.22 3.06
C GLY A 338 1.57 -22.43 4.28
N VAL A 339 2.10 -21.35 4.85
CA VAL A 339 2.89 -21.38 6.08
C VAL A 339 2.21 -20.50 7.14
N ASP A 340 1.85 -21.07 8.29
CA ASP A 340 1.33 -20.31 9.43
C ASP A 340 1.63 -21.04 10.75
N ILE A 341 1.63 -20.31 11.87
CA ILE A 341 1.80 -20.87 13.21
C ILE A 341 0.50 -21.44 13.80
N ASN A 342 -0.64 -21.22 13.14
CA ASN A 342 -1.93 -21.82 13.52
C ASN A 342 -2.37 -22.85 12.46
N PRO A 343 -2.32 -24.16 12.76
CA PRO A 343 -2.74 -25.20 11.82
C PRO A 343 -4.24 -25.19 11.48
N GLU A 344 -5.10 -24.60 12.33
CA GLU A 344 -6.54 -24.49 12.07
C GLU A 344 -6.84 -23.68 10.79
N LYS A 345 -5.96 -22.72 10.45
CA LYS A 345 -6.07 -21.91 9.22
C LYS A 345 -5.92 -22.74 7.95
N PHE A 346 -5.30 -23.93 7.98
CA PHE A 346 -5.15 -24.75 6.78
C PHE A 346 -6.49 -25.20 6.19
N THR A 347 -7.49 -25.48 7.04
CA THR A 347 -8.86 -25.79 6.57
C THR A 347 -9.36 -24.68 5.66
N LYS A 348 -9.17 -23.42 6.07
CA LYS A 348 -9.58 -22.26 5.28
C LYS A 348 -8.65 -21.98 4.09
N GLY A 349 -7.36 -22.26 4.24
CA GLY A 349 -6.39 -22.22 3.14
C GLY A 349 -6.81 -23.08 1.96
N LYS A 350 -7.26 -24.32 2.20
CA LYS A 350 -7.72 -25.24 1.14
C LYS A 350 -8.90 -24.69 0.35
N GLU A 351 -9.86 -24.03 1.00
CA GLU A 351 -10.98 -23.34 0.33
C GLU A 351 -10.54 -22.18 -0.57
N MET A 352 -9.32 -21.67 -0.37
CA MET A 352 -8.68 -20.59 -1.14
C MET A 352 -7.55 -21.09 -2.04
N GLY A 353 -7.43 -22.42 -2.24
CA GLY A 353 -6.47 -23.03 -3.16
C GLY A 353 -5.12 -23.48 -2.57
N VAL A 354 -4.88 -23.33 -1.26
CA VAL A 354 -3.68 -23.89 -0.62
C VAL A 354 -3.67 -25.42 -0.75
N THR A 355 -2.64 -25.98 -1.37
CA THR A 355 -2.49 -27.43 -1.62
C THR A 355 -1.76 -28.15 -0.49
N ASP A 356 -0.77 -27.47 0.10
CA ASP A 356 0.12 -28.02 1.13
C ASP A 356 0.19 -27.04 2.31
N PHE A 357 0.50 -27.54 3.51
CA PHE A 357 0.63 -26.68 4.69
C PHE A 357 1.83 -27.04 5.55
N ILE A 358 2.48 -26.01 6.08
CA ILE A 358 3.60 -26.10 7.01
C ILE A 358 3.25 -25.31 8.27
N ASP A 359 3.13 -26.01 9.40
CA ASP A 359 3.17 -25.39 10.73
C ASP A 359 4.62 -25.07 11.07
N SER A 360 4.99 -23.80 11.05
CA SER A 360 6.37 -23.36 11.29
C SER A 360 6.85 -23.58 12.73
N LYS A 361 5.96 -23.87 13.69
CA LYS A 361 6.33 -24.28 15.05
C LYS A 361 6.54 -25.79 15.19
N ALA A 362 5.95 -26.59 14.30
CA ALA A 362 6.11 -28.04 14.29
C ALA A 362 7.34 -28.50 13.49
N CYS A 363 7.97 -27.62 12.72
CA CYS A 363 9.19 -27.92 11.96
C CYS A 363 10.42 -28.11 12.86
N GLY A 364 11.11 -29.24 12.72
CA GLY A 364 12.40 -29.50 13.39
C GLY A 364 13.62 -28.83 12.74
N LYS A 365 13.42 -27.97 11.74
CA LYS A 365 14.44 -27.24 10.97
C LYS A 365 13.81 -25.98 10.33
N PRO A 366 14.60 -25.05 9.77
CA PRO A 366 14.07 -23.85 9.10
C PRO A 366 13.02 -24.17 8.03
N VAL A 367 12.01 -23.32 7.92
CA VAL A 367 10.86 -23.52 7.01
C VAL A 367 11.31 -23.46 5.54
N HIS A 368 12.27 -22.60 5.22
CA HIS A 368 12.81 -22.48 3.88
C HIS A 368 13.51 -23.77 3.42
N GLU A 369 14.19 -24.50 4.31
CA GLU A 369 14.78 -25.81 4.00
C GLU A 369 13.70 -26.84 3.69
N VAL A 370 12.63 -26.89 4.51
CA VAL A 370 11.46 -27.76 4.27
C VAL A 370 10.84 -27.48 2.90
N ILE A 371 10.62 -26.20 2.56
CA ILE A 371 10.05 -25.81 1.26
C ILE A 371 10.97 -26.22 0.11
N ARG A 372 12.28 -25.95 0.21
CA ARG A 372 13.27 -26.30 -0.83
C ARG A 372 13.34 -27.80 -1.09
N GLU A 373 13.28 -28.63 -0.04
CA GLU A 373 13.18 -30.08 -0.18
C GLU A 373 11.85 -30.53 -0.80
N MET A 374 10.72 -29.90 -0.42
CA MET A 374 9.42 -30.20 -1.01
C MET A 374 9.34 -29.85 -2.50
N THR A 375 10.19 -28.94 -3.00
CA THR A 375 10.10 -28.33 -4.34
C THR A 375 11.35 -28.52 -5.21
N ASP A 376 12.30 -29.34 -4.78
CA ASP A 376 13.56 -29.62 -5.48
C ASP A 376 14.38 -28.37 -5.86
N GLY A 377 14.48 -27.42 -4.94
CA GLY A 377 15.28 -26.19 -5.12
C GLY A 377 14.66 -24.91 -4.57
N GLY A 378 13.35 -24.90 -4.33
CA GLY A 378 12.60 -23.75 -3.83
C GLY A 378 11.41 -23.37 -4.72
N VAL A 379 10.55 -22.49 -4.23
CA VAL A 379 9.37 -22.03 -4.99
C VAL A 379 9.71 -20.97 -6.03
N ASP A 380 8.95 -20.93 -7.12
CA ASP A 380 9.06 -19.85 -8.13
C ASP A 380 8.72 -18.49 -7.52
N TYR A 381 7.72 -18.46 -6.63
CA TYR A 381 7.23 -17.25 -5.98
C TYR A 381 7.01 -17.47 -4.48
N SER A 382 7.47 -16.55 -3.65
CA SER A 382 7.08 -16.48 -2.23
C SER A 382 6.41 -15.16 -1.88
N PHE A 383 5.45 -15.19 -0.97
CA PHE A 383 4.70 -14.01 -0.53
C PHE A 383 4.75 -13.89 0.99
N GLU A 384 5.34 -12.80 1.48
CA GLU A 384 5.40 -12.47 2.90
C GLU A 384 4.17 -11.63 3.28
N CYS A 385 3.30 -12.17 4.14
CA CYS A 385 2.01 -11.57 4.50
C CYS A 385 1.84 -11.33 6.01
N THR A 386 2.92 -11.34 6.80
CA THR A 386 2.90 -11.19 8.27
C THR A 386 3.50 -9.89 8.78
N GLY A 387 4.44 -9.27 8.06
CA GLY A 387 5.17 -8.09 8.53
C GLY A 387 6.24 -8.42 9.60
N ILE A 388 6.72 -9.65 9.63
CA ILE A 388 7.73 -10.14 10.58
C ILE A 388 9.03 -10.40 9.83
N ASN A 389 10.15 -9.79 10.26
CA ASN A 389 11.44 -9.91 9.59
C ASN A 389 11.92 -11.36 9.46
N ASP A 390 11.80 -12.16 10.50
CA ASP A 390 12.27 -13.56 10.45
C ASP A 390 11.44 -14.38 9.45
N VAL A 391 10.15 -14.07 9.30
CA VAL A 391 9.28 -14.66 8.27
C VAL A 391 9.66 -14.17 6.87
N LEU A 392 10.02 -12.90 6.70
CA LEU A 392 10.57 -12.37 5.44
C LEU A 392 11.88 -13.08 5.04
N ARG A 393 12.73 -13.40 6.02
CA ARG A 393 13.97 -14.16 5.80
C ARG A 393 13.68 -15.56 5.26
N GLU A 394 12.80 -16.30 5.93
CA GLU A 394 12.35 -17.62 5.47
C GLU A 394 11.68 -17.55 4.09
N ALA A 395 10.83 -16.55 3.86
CA ALA A 395 10.19 -16.33 2.57
C ALA A 395 11.20 -16.10 1.44
N PHE A 396 12.23 -15.28 1.66
CA PHE A 396 13.28 -15.05 0.67
C PHE A 396 14.08 -16.33 0.36
N LEU A 397 14.60 -17.01 1.39
CA LEU A 397 15.41 -18.21 1.20
C LEU A 397 14.60 -19.39 0.62
N SER A 398 13.29 -19.43 0.83
CA SER A 398 12.43 -20.50 0.29
C SER A 398 12.28 -20.48 -1.23
N THR A 399 12.66 -19.38 -1.89
CA THR A 399 12.57 -19.24 -3.34
C THR A 399 13.69 -19.97 -4.08
N HIS A 400 13.39 -20.36 -5.32
CA HIS A 400 14.30 -21.09 -6.19
C HIS A 400 15.50 -20.23 -6.62
N ASP A 401 16.67 -20.85 -6.66
CA ASP A 401 17.91 -20.23 -7.14
C ASP A 401 17.78 -19.92 -8.64
N GLY A 402 18.27 -18.76 -9.08
CA GLY A 402 18.31 -18.33 -10.48
C GLY A 402 17.12 -17.48 -10.94
N TRP A 403 15.90 -17.74 -10.45
CA TRP A 403 14.71 -17.01 -10.90
C TRP A 403 13.68 -16.65 -9.82
N GLY A 404 13.77 -17.21 -8.61
CA GLY A 404 12.78 -17.05 -7.56
C GLY A 404 12.46 -15.59 -7.21
N LEU A 405 11.18 -15.30 -6.95
CA LEU A 405 10.71 -13.94 -6.63
C LEU A 405 9.94 -13.90 -5.30
N THR A 406 10.44 -13.11 -4.35
CA THR A 406 9.74 -12.79 -3.10
C THR A 406 8.99 -11.47 -3.22
N VAL A 407 7.69 -11.49 -2.89
CA VAL A 407 6.84 -10.31 -2.80
C VAL A 407 6.52 -10.01 -1.33
N VAL A 408 6.87 -8.81 -0.89
CA VAL A 408 6.60 -8.33 0.47
C VAL A 408 5.26 -7.59 0.50
N LEU A 409 4.34 -8.08 1.34
CA LEU A 409 3.00 -7.52 1.57
C LEU A 409 2.78 -7.13 3.04
N GLY A 410 3.52 -7.75 3.96
CA GLY A 410 3.50 -7.38 5.38
C GLY A 410 3.98 -5.95 5.62
N ILE A 411 3.25 -5.23 6.49
CA ILE A 411 3.59 -3.86 6.87
C ILE A 411 4.33 -3.88 8.21
N HIS A 412 5.58 -3.40 8.20
CA HIS A 412 6.41 -3.33 9.39
C HIS A 412 6.16 -2.01 10.16
N ALA A 413 5.76 -2.13 11.42
CA ALA A 413 5.36 -1.00 12.27
C ALA A 413 6.46 0.05 12.56
N THR A 414 7.74 -0.33 12.42
CA THR A 414 8.90 0.55 12.65
C THR A 414 9.94 0.37 11.55
N PRO A 415 10.80 1.37 11.28
CA PRO A 415 11.91 1.20 10.37
C PRO A 415 12.79 0.02 10.81
N LYS A 416 12.96 -0.96 9.91
CA LYS A 416 13.84 -2.12 10.08
C LYS A 416 14.69 -2.27 8.83
N MET A 417 15.91 -2.76 9.01
CA MET A 417 16.71 -3.26 7.89
C MET A 417 16.14 -4.58 7.40
N MET A 418 16.21 -4.84 6.09
CA MET A 418 15.87 -6.15 5.54
C MET A 418 16.87 -7.20 6.03
N PRO A 419 16.43 -8.41 6.40
CA PRO A 419 17.27 -9.45 6.98
C PRO A 419 18.03 -10.25 5.90
N LEU A 420 18.52 -9.59 4.85
CA LEU A 420 19.11 -10.22 3.67
C LEU A 420 20.60 -9.90 3.56
N HIS A 421 21.40 -10.88 3.15
CA HIS A 421 22.81 -10.65 2.84
C HIS A 421 22.93 -10.31 1.34
N PRO A 422 23.50 -9.15 0.94
CA PRO A 422 23.47 -8.70 -0.46
C PRO A 422 24.05 -9.69 -1.48
N MET A 423 24.96 -10.58 -1.07
CA MET A 423 25.52 -11.59 -1.98
C MET A 423 24.49 -12.66 -2.42
N GLU A 424 23.40 -12.86 -1.68
CA GLU A 424 22.37 -13.87 -2.00
C GLU A 424 21.49 -13.45 -3.20
N LEU A 425 21.60 -12.20 -3.63
CA LEU A 425 21.01 -11.72 -4.89
C LEU A 425 21.81 -12.17 -6.11
N PHE A 426 23.10 -12.54 -5.96
CA PHE A 426 23.88 -13.14 -7.04
C PHE A 426 23.45 -14.58 -7.35
N ASP A 427 22.74 -15.24 -6.43
CA ASP A 427 22.05 -16.51 -6.68
C ASP A 427 20.80 -16.31 -7.58
N GLY A 428 20.57 -15.13 -8.17
CA GLY A 428 19.47 -14.87 -9.11
C GLY A 428 18.08 -14.68 -8.47
N ARG A 429 17.97 -14.77 -7.14
CA ARG A 429 16.74 -14.42 -6.41
C ARG A 429 16.41 -12.94 -6.55
N ARG A 430 15.12 -12.63 -6.56
CA ARG A 430 14.58 -11.27 -6.65
C ARG A 430 13.65 -11.00 -5.47
N ILE A 431 13.59 -9.75 -5.03
CA ILE A 431 12.65 -9.29 -4.01
C ILE A 431 12.01 -7.96 -4.44
N THR A 432 10.71 -7.82 -4.20
CA THR A 432 9.97 -6.57 -4.42
C THR A 432 8.90 -6.38 -3.33
N GLY A 433 8.51 -5.13 -3.08
CA GLY A 433 7.26 -4.84 -2.37
C GLY A 433 6.06 -4.83 -3.33
N CYS A 434 4.86 -4.88 -2.77
CA CYS A 434 3.61 -4.64 -3.49
C CYS A 434 2.70 -3.73 -2.67
N ALA A 435 2.15 -2.68 -3.31
CA ALA A 435 1.17 -1.80 -2.70
C ALA A 435 -0.19 -1.99 -3.38
N PHE A 436 -1.21 -2.39 -2.61
CA PHE A 436 -2.58 -2.59 -3.13
C PHE A 436 -2.67 -3.52 -4.35
N GLY A 437 -1.78 -4.53 -4.42
CA GLY A 437 -1.76 -5.49 -5.51
C GLY A 437 -1.30 -4.92 -6.85
N ASP A 438 -0.59 -3.79 -6.84
CA ASP A 438 -0.26 -2.96 -8.00
C ASP A 438 -1.47 -2.55 -8.87
N PHE A 439 -2.69 -2.65 -8.34
CA PHE A 439 -3.89 -2.17 -9.02
C PHE A 439 -3.94 -0.63 -9.04
N LYS A 440 -4.09 -0.06 -10.23
CA LYS A 440 -4.61 1.30 -10.45
C LYS A 440 -6.11 1.28 -10.20
N GLY A 441 -6.52 1.71 -9.00
CA GLY A 441 -7.86 1.44 -8.49
C GLY A 441 -8.99 1.93 -9.39
N LYS A 442 -8.95 3.16 -9.92
CA LYS A 442 -10.02 3.70 -10.77
C LYS A 442 -9.99 3.14 -12.20
N SER A 443 -8.86 2.62 -12.66
CA SER A 443 -8.68 2.16 -14.04
C SER A 443 -8.63 0.63 -14.21
N GLN A 444 -8.59 -0.17 -13.14
CA GLN A 444 -8.51 -1.64 -13.22
C GLN A 444 -9.51 -2.41 -12.32
N LEU A 445 -9.94 -1.84 -11.18
CA LEU A 445 -10.92 -2.52 -10.34
C LEU A 445 -12.35 -2.57 -10.92
N PRO A 446 -12.85 -1.58 -11.70
CA PRO A 446 -14.16 -1.70 -12.35
C PRO A 446 -14.24 -2.94 -13.26
N ASP A 447 -13.23 -3.14 -14.12
CA ASP A 447 -13.13 -4.32 -14.99
C ASP A 447 -13.03 -5.64 -14.20
N LEU A 448 -12.37 -5.64 -13.04
CA LEU A 448 -12.33 -6.81 -12.15
C LEU A 448 -13.70 -7.10 -11.54
N VAL A 449 -14.44 -6.07 -11.14
CA VAL A 449 -15.80 -6.20 -10.63
C VAL A 449 -16.73 -6.73 -11.72
N ASP A 450 -16.63 -6.20 -12.94
CA ASP A 450 -17.43 -6.64 -14.09
C ASP A 450 -17.17 -8.11 -14.44
N LYS A 451 -15.90 -8.54 -14.44
CA LYS A 451 -15.53 -9.96 -14.60
C LYS A 451 -16.05 -10.85 -13.47
N CYS A 452 -16.07 -10.36 -12.25
CA CYS A 452 -16.64 -11.07 -11.11
C CYS A 452 -18.17 -11.25 -11.22
N ILE A 453 -18.92 -10.20 -11.60
CA ILE A 453 -20.38 -10.31 -11.75
C ILE A 453 -20.81 -11.12 -12.98
N ASN A 454 -19.96 -11.18 -14.02
CA ASN A 454 -20.16 -12.02 -15.20
C ASN A 454 -19.75 -13.49 -15.01
N GLY A 455 -19.09 -13.83 -13.89
CA GLY A 455 -18.57 -15.18 -13.62
C GLY A 455 -17.31 -15.55 -14.40
N GLU A 456 -16.69 -14.60 -15.11
CA GLU A 456 -15.39 -14.77 -15.80
C GLU A 456 -14.24 -14.95 -14.79
N VAL A 457 -14.34 -14.30 -13.63
CA VAL A 457 -13.40 -14.39 -12.51
C VAL A 457 -14.18 -14.78 -11.27
N ASN A 458 -13.86 -15.93 -10.68
CA ASN A 458 -14.56 -16.46 -9.51
C ASN A 458 -13.66 -16.38 -8.26
N ILE A 459 -13.61 -15.18 -7.67
CA ILE A 459 -12.99 -14.92 -6.36
C ILE A 459 -13.97 -15.34 -5.25
N ASN A 460 -13.52 -16.17 -4.31
CA ASN A 460 -14.30 -16.65 -3.16
C ASN A 460 -14.49 -15.56 -2.08
N PHE A 461 -15.21 -14.48 -2.39
CA PHE A 461 -15.49 -13.37 -1.47
C PHE A 461 -16.15 -13.83 -0.16
N ASP A 462 -17.14 -14.74 -0.24
CA ASP A 462 -17.85 -15.25 0.93
C ASP A 462 -16.91 -15.99 1.89
N GLY A 463 -15.87 -16.64 1.35
CA GLY A 463 -14.83 -17.27 2.16
C GLY A 463 -14.07 -16.30 3.06
N PHE A 464 -13.95 -15.02 2.72
CA PHE A 464 -13.27 -14.03 3.58
C PHE A 464 -14.17 -13.50 4.70
N ILE A 465 -15.51 -13.51 4.51
CA ILE A 465 -16.48 -12.98 5.47
C ILE A 465 -16.79 -14.03 6.54
N THR A 466 -16.03 -13.98 7.64
CA THR A 466 -16.27 -14.88 8.80
C THR A 466 -17.37 -14.38 9.74
N HIS A 467 -17.62 -13.07 9.77
CA HIS A 467 -18.58 -12.45 10.68
C HIS A 467 -19.34 -11.33 9.96
N LYS A 468 -20.62 -11.16 10.32
CA LYS A 468 -21.45 -10.01 9.99
C LYS A 468 -22.07 -9.49 11.28
N LEU A 469 -21.92 -8.20 11.56
CA LEU A 469 -22.44 -7.54 12.77
C LEU A 469 -23.06 -6.19 12.38
N PRO A 470 -24.04 -5.67 13.15
CA PRO A 470 -24.46 -4.28 13.00
C PRO A 470 -23.31 -3.33 13.37
N PHE A 471 -23.28 -2.14 12.79
CA PHE A 471 -22.25 -1.14 13.06
C PHE A 471 -22.20 -0.71 14.54
N SER A 472 -23.29 -0.87 15.30
CA SER A 472 -23.33 -0.70 16.75
C SER A 472 -22.33 -1.57 17.51
N ASP A 473 -21.97 -2.73 16.95
CA ASP A 473 -21.13 -3.75 17.58
C ASP A 473 -19.65 -3.61 17.14
N ILE A 474 -19.23 -2.47 16.59
CA ILE A 474 -17.87 -2.27 16.05
C ILE A 474 -16.75 -2.64 17.04
N ASN A 475 -16.90 -2.33 18.33
CA ASN A 475 -15.90 -2.71 19.35
C ASN A 475 -15.75 -4.24 19.51
N LYS A 476 -16.86 -5.00 19.39
CA LYS A 476 -16.83 -6.47 19.38
C LYS A 476 -16.18 -7.01 18.11
N ALA A 477 -16.35 -6.31 16.98
CA ALA A 477 -15.68 -6.66 15.73
C ALA A 477 -14.16 -6.40 15.78
N PHE A 478 -13.69 -5.38 16.50
CA PHE A 478 -12.28 -5.19 16.88
C PHE A 478 -11.78 -6.35 17.76
N GLN A 479 -12.50 -6.70 18.83
CA GLN A 479 -12.16 -7.82 19.71
C GLN A 479 -12.01 -9.15 18.95
N LEU A 480 -12.93 -9.47 18.04
CA LEU A 480 -12.87 -10.69 17.21
C LEU A 480 -11.63 -10.75 16.30
N LEU A 481 -11.11 -9.59 15.88
CA LEU A 481 -9.88 -9.49 15.09
C LEU A 481 -8.63 -9.65 16.00
N GLU A 482 -8.62 -9.05 17.18
CA GLU A 482 -7.54 -9.22 18.17
C GLU A 482 -7.39 -10.67 18.64
N GLU A 483 -8.51 -11.35 18.88
CA GLU A 483 -8.55 -12.76 19.28
C GLU A 483 -8.21 -13.72 18.13
N GLY A 484 -7.95 -13.22 16.91
CA GLY A 484 -7.63 -14.02 15.72
C GLY A 484 -8.80 -14.85 15.18
N LYS A 485 -10.03 -14.58 15.63
CA LYS A 485 -11.25 -15.31 15.25
C LYS A 485 -11.88 -14.79 13.95
N SER A 486 -11.51 -13.59 13.52
CA SER A 486 -12.05 -12.93 12.32
C SER A 486 -11.02 -12.85 11.19
N LEU A 487 -11.40 -13.22 9.97
CA LEU A 487 -10.66 -12.86 8.75
C LEU A 487 -11.14 -11.49 8.24
N ARG A 488 -12.45 -11.38 8.02
CA ARG A 488 -13.18 -10.13 7.89
C ARG A 488 -14.47 -10.21 8.71
N CYS A 489 -14.71 -9.16 9.47
CA CYS A 489 -16.00 -8.86 10.04
C CYS A 489 -16.59 -7.71 9.22
N LEU A 490 -17.72 -7.99 8.58
CA LEU A 490 -18.53 -6.99 7.91
C LEU A 490 -19.40 -6.26 8.93
N LEU A 491 -19.53 -4.95 8.75
CA LEU A 491 -20.41 -4.07 9.50
C LEU A 491 -21.41 -3.44 8.54
N ASN A 492 -22.70 -3.58 8.85
CA ASN A 492 -23.78 -2.85 8.16
C ASN A 492 -24.28 -1.71 9.05
N PHE A 493 -24.58 -0.57 8.45
CA PHE A 493 -25.24 0.55 9.13
C PHE A 493 -26.75 0.27 9.34
#